data_AF-A0A9Q1AWZ1-F1
#
_entry.id   AF-A0A9Q1AWZ1-F1
#
_cell.length_a   1.000
_cell.length_b   1.000
_cell.length_c   1.000
_cell.angle_alpha   90.00
_cell.angle_beta   90.00
_cell.angle_gamma   90.00
#
_symmetry.space_group_name_H-M   'P 1'
#
loop_
_entity.id
_entity.type
_entity.pdbx_description
1 polymer ?
#
loop_
_entity_poly.entity_id
_entity_poly.type
_entity_poly.pdbx_seq_one_letter_code
_entity_poly.pdbx_strand_id
1 'polypeptide(L)'
;MLPSAVRRWLHRPKRSDPRLLSQFFYADERVTQVVTEINCLDVETDPQQYLALLNQLHLSQAELLSIIEKIMDECIPKERHSRDYVIKFPEDLLVDNLRNHMLFAAECLMAHTYIDVDEADGLRLRPLAKDLLCSLELVRMVLREQSLNQAGPYSDLVRRALIRFDMLFAEFELSYVSSLVSVKTPEDIYKQQEIVVLFSETVARALKLGYLTQEMIDGYEPHLMFTIPRLAIISGLLIYPDGPLNLERRPEEISRVFSPFYVLLRKIRDLLQVLSKEELYKLEKRLLNESPADSQPFTVTDSPDFQSFAAPPGCPAVPRYPGQESSGTETRVCAGIPQSTRWMELRARYSSTEDMIHTLFVCISGVADQLQTNFAGDLRAILKSVFKMVTSRMEDLEVPDTGQVEVGVAATALRVADCALCSHSREGALVPPDWVPDSTCSRCMACHVPFTFLRRRHHCRSCGKIFCSRCSSHLAPLPHFKQPKPVRVCTHCYTTHLPSTSKNANCS
;
A
#
# COMPACT_ATOMS: atom_id res chain seq x y z
N MET A 1 5.23 39.38 -47.18
CA MET A 1 4.98 38.43 -46.09
C MET A 1 6.31 38.08 -45.44
N LEU A 2 6.48 38.27 -44.14
CA LEU A 2 7.72 37.87 -43.45
C LEU A 2 7.88 36.33 -43.52
N PRO A 3 9.10 35.81 -43.75
CA PRO A 3 9.37 34.37 -43.73
C PRO A 3 8.88 33.74 -42.43
N SER A 4 8.43 32.48 -42.49
CA SER A 4 7.89 31.76 -41.32
C SER A 4 8.86 31.75 -40.13
N ALA A 5 10.17 31.66 -40.39
CA ALA A 5 11.22 31.75 -39.37
C ALA A 5 11.27 33.12 -38.66
N VAL A 6 11.09 34.22 -39.40
CA VAL A 6 11.11 35.59 -38.84
C VAL A 6 9.85 35.86 -38.01
N ARG A 7 8.70 35.29 -38.42
CA ARG A 7 7.45 35.38 -37.67
C ARG A 7 7.52 34.60 -36.34
N ARG A 8 8.12 33.40 -36.34
CA ARG A 8 8.38 32.63 -35.11
C ARG A 8 9.32 33.34 -34.14
N TRP A 9 10.29 34.10 -34.65
CA TRP A 9 11.21 34.87 -33.82
C TRP A 9 10.52 36.11 -33.20
N LEU A 10 9.66 36.79 -33.97
CA LEU A 10 8.94 37.99 -33.52
C LEU A 10 7.84 37.70 -32.49
N HIS A 11 7.21 36.52 -32.53
CA HIS A 11 6.15 36.14 -31.60
C HIS A 11 6.59 35.17 -30.51
N ARG A 12 7.90 35.06 -30.26
CA ARG A 12 8.41 34.26 -29.15
C ARG A 12 7.91 34.85 -27.83
N PRO A 13 7.29 34.05 -26.94
CA PRO A 13 6.87 34.54 -25.63
C PRO A 13 8.08 34.98 -24.80
N LYS A 14 7.87 35.78 -23.76
CA LYS A 14 8.95 36.20 -22.84
C LYS A 14 9.17 35.15 -21.76
N ARG A 15 10.42 34.86 -21.39
CA ARG A 15 10.75 33.91 -20.29
C ARG A 15 10.11 34.27 -18.94
N SER A 16 9.87 35.56 -18.69
CA SER A 16 9.25 36.04 -17.46
C SER A 16 7.71 36.03 -17.49
N ASP A 17 7.09 35.60 -18.59
CA ASP A 17 5.64 35.57 -18.72
C ASP A 17 5.06 34.39 -17.93
N PRO A 18 4.18 34.64 -16.94
CA PRO A 18 3.65 33.60 -16.06
C PRO A 18 2.60 32.71 -16.73
N ARG A 19 2.14 33.02 -17.95
CA ARG A 19 1.07 32.24 -18.61
C ARG A 19 1.53 30.82 -18.95
N LEU A 20 0.62 29.85 -18.82
CA LEU A 20 0.92 28.43 -19.07
C LEU A 20 1.45 28.15 -20.48
N LEU A 21 0.94 28.84 -21.51
CA LEU A 21 1.47 28.71 -22.88
C LEU A 21 2.93 29.15 -23.01
N SER A 22 3.34 30.19 -22.28
CA SER A 22 4.74 30.62 -22.23
C SER A 22 5.61 29.60 -21.50
N GLN A 23 5.16 29.13 -20.34
CA GLN A 23 5.84 28.07 -19.58
C GLN A 23 6.01 26.81 -20.43
N PHE A 24 4.94 26.39 -21.11
CA PHE A 24 4.93 25.25 -22.02
C PHE A 24 5.98 25.41 -23.12
N PHE A 25 6.01 26.56 -23.79
CA PHE A 25 6.94 26.82 -24.90
C PHE A 25 8.41 26.57 -24.50
N TYR A 26 8.82 27.04 -23.33
CA TYR A 26 10.19 26.84 -22.84
C TYR A 26 10.45 25.44 -22.30
N ALA A 27 9.48 24.80 -21.65
CA ALA A 27 9.61 23.42 -21.21
C ALA A 27 9.77 22.45 -22.40
N ASP A 28 8.98 22.68 -23.44
CA ASP A 28 9.02 21.91 -24.67
C ASP A 28 10.32 22.16 -25.47
N GLU A 29 10.83 23.40 -25.51
CA GLU A 29 12.14 23.73 -26.07
C GLU A 29 13.28 22.98 -25.34
N ARG A 30 13.22 22.90 -24.00
CA ARG A 30 14.21 22.13 -23.22
C ARG A 30 14.17 20.64 -23.55
N VAL A 31 12.98 20.03 -23.65
CA VAL A 31 12.87 18.62 -24.04
C VAL A 31 13.48 18.39 -25.43
N THR A 32 13.14 19.22 -26.41
CA THR A 32 13.70 19.11 -27.76
C THR A 32 15.22 19.31 -27.76
N GLN A 33 15.75 20.24 -26.97
CA GLN A 33 17.19 20.46 -26.83
C GLN A 33 17.89 19.21 -26.29
N VAL A 34 17.43 18.66 -25.15
CA VAL A 34 18.06 17.48 -24.53
C VAL A 34 17.99 16.26 -25.45
N VAL A 35 16.86 16.04 -26.14
CA VAL A 35 16.75 14.96 -27.14
C VAL A 35 17.75 15.12 -28.29
N THR A 36 17.97 16.36 -28.75
CA THR A 36 18.95 16.64 -29.81
C THR A 36 20.36 16.36 -29.32
N GLU A 37 20.70 16.78 -28.09
CA GLU A 37 22.00 16.50 -27.47
C GLU A 37 22.25 14.99 -27.32
N ILE A 38 21.24 14.22 -26.90
CA ILE A 38 21.31 12.75 -26.83
C ILE A 38 21.58 12.13 -28.20
N ASN A 39 20.86 12.57 -29.24
CA ASN A 39 21.01 12.02 -30.60
C ASN A 39 22.36 12.36 -31.24
N CYS A 40 23.02 13.43 -30.78
CA CYS A 40 24.35 13.82 -31.24
C CYS A 40 25.48 13.16 -30.44
N LEU A 41 25.16 12.45 -29.35
CA LEU A 41 26.15 11.81 -28.49
C LEU A 41 26.51 10.42 -29.02
N ASP A 42 27.81 10.13 -29.10
CA ASP A 42 28.30 8.76 -29.28
C ASP A 42 28.40 8.08 -27.91
N VAL A 43 27.46 7.17 -27.65
CA VAL A 43 27.31 6.46 -26.37
C VAL A 43 28.55 5.62 -26.03
N GLU A 44 29.29 5.13 -27.03
CA GLU A 44 30.50 4.35 -26.80
C GLU A 44 31.64 5.20 -26.23
N THR A 45 31.63 6.50 -26.54
CA THR A 45 32.71 7.43 -26.14
C THR A 45 32.48 8.08 -24.78
N ASP A 46 31.22 8.35 -24.39
CA ASP A 46 30.90 8.98 -23.10
C ASP A 46 29.56 8.46 -22.50
N PRO A 47 29.59 7.27 -21.87
CA PRO A 47 28.39 6.70 -21.27
C PRO A 47 27.91 7.48 -20.03
N GLN A 48 28.78 8.24 -19.37
CA GLN A 48 28.39 9.05 -18.20
C GLN A 48 27.56 10.26 -18.63
N GLN A 49 27.97 10.94 -19.70
CA GLN A 49 27.21 12.04 -20.28
C GLN A 49 25.86 11.57 -20.82
N TYR A 50 25.78 10.38 -21.43
CA TYR A 50 24.51 9.78 -21.85
C TYR A 50 23.53 9.61 -20.68
N LEU A 51 23.99 9.04 -19.56
CA LEU A 51 23.17 8.88 -18.36
C LEU A 51 22.73 10.22 -17.76
N ALA A 52 23.61 11.22 -17.76
CA ALA A 52 23.28 12.56 -17.29
C ALA A 52 22.19 13.22 -18.16
N LEU A 53 22.31 13.13 -19.48
CA LEU A 53 21.33 13.64 -20.44
C LEU A 53 20.00 12.89 -20.34
N LEU A 54 20.01 11.57 -20.15
CA LEU A 54 18.79 10.79 -19.89
C LEU A 54 18.07 11.28 -18.64
N ASN A 55 18.80 11.52 -17.54
CA ASN A 55 18.19 12.05 -16.32
C ASN A 55 17.63 13.47 -16.53
N GLN A 56 18.34 14.32 -17.28
CA GLN A 56 17.84 15.65 -17.66
C GLN A 56 16.58 15.58 -18.53
N LEU A 57 16.51 14.59 -19.44
CA LEU A 57 15.34 14.36 -20.27
C LEU A 57 14.13 14.00 -19.40
N HIS A 58 14.30 13.07 -18.44
CA HIS A 58 13.24 12.68 -17.52
C HIS A 58 12.70 13.85 -16.71
N LEU A 59 13.59 14.69 -16.16
CA LEU A 59 13.19 15.89 -15.41
C LEU A 59 12.47 16.91 -16.30
N SER A 60 12.95 17.09 -17.53
CA SER A 60 12.33 18.02 -18.50
C SER A 60 10.96 17.53 -18.96
N GLN A 61 10.79 16.23 -19.20
CA GLN A 61 9.50 15.59 -19.52
C GLN A 61 8.52 15.70 -18.36
N ALA A 62 8.99 15.50 -17.11
CA ALA A 62 8.17 15.66 -15.92
C ALA A 62 7.61 17.08 -15.78
N GLU A 63 8.45 18.08 -16.00
CA GLU A 63 8.02 19.48 -15.99
C GLU A 63 7.03 19.79 -17.12
N LEU A 64 7.31 19.30 -18.33
CA LEU A 64 6.43 19.44 -19.49
C LEU A 64 5.04 18.85 -19.22
N LEU A 65 4.97 17.62 -18.70
CA LEU A 65 3.72 16.95 -18.36
C LEU A 65 2.95 17.72 -17.27
N SER A 66 3.63 18.21 -16.24
CA SER A 66 3.00 19.03 -15.19
C SER A 66 2.37 20.32 -15.75
N ILE A 67 3.00 20.95 -16.74
CA ILE A 67 2.43 22.13 -17.41
C ILE A 67 1.23 21.73 -18.27
N ILE A 68 1.33 20.63 -19.03
CA ILE A 68 0.19 20.11 -19.82
C ILE A 68 -1.00 19.79 -18.92
N GLU A 69 -0.79 19.23 -17.73
CA GLU A 69 -1.85 18.98 -16.76
C GLU A 69 -2.56 20.25 -16.32
N LYS A 70 -1.81 21.31 -15.96
CA LYS A 70 -2.39 22.62 -15.63
C LYS A 70 -3.18 23.19 -16.80
N ILE A 71 -2.66 23.02 -18.02
CA ILE A 71 -3.37 23.43 -19.25
C ILE A 71 -4.66 22.64 -19.41
N MET A 72 -4.67 21.33 -19.14
CA MET A 72 -5.88 20.50 -19.17
C MET A 72 -6.89 20.92 -18.10
N ASP A 73 -6.43 21.29 -16.91
CA ASP A 73 -7.30 21.81 -15.83
C ASP A 73 -8.00 23.12 -16.24
N GLU A 74 -7.31 24.00 -16.97
CA GLU A 74 -7.90 25.24 -17.50
C GLU A 74 -8.77 25.02 -18.76
N CYS A 75 -8.33 24.15 -19.69
CA CYS A 75 -8.92 23.99 -21.02
C CYS A 75 -10.10 23.00 -21.06
N ILE A 76 -10.00 21.90 -20.30
CA ILE A 76 -10.95 20.77 -20.36
C ILE A 76 -11.39 20.28 -18.97
N PRO A 77 -11.76 21.17 -18.01
CA PRO A 77 -12.02 20.79 -16.61
C PRO A 77 -13.13 19.74 -16.44
N LYS A 78 -14.10 19.68 -17.36
CA LYS A 78 -15.27 18.79 -17.30
C LYS A 78 -15.22 17.61 -18.28
N GLU A 79 -14.18 17.51 -19.10
CA GLU A 79 -14.03 16.46 -20.11
C GLU A 79 -12.80 15.58 -19.85
N ARG A 80 -12.19 15.71 -18.67
CA ARG A 80 -11.15 14.79 -18.24
C ARG A 80 -11.73 13.39 -18.18
N HIS A 81 -11.00 12.44 -18.76
CA HIS A 81 -11.33 11.03 -18.69
C HIS A 81 -11.34 10.58 -17.23
N SER A 82 -12.32 9.76 -16.85
CA SER A 82 -12.40 9.24 -15.48
C SER A 82 -11.17 8.39 -15.15
N ARG A 83 -10.69 8.53 -13.91
CA ARG A 83 -9.65 7.71 -13.28
C ARG A 83 -10.19 6.88 -12.12
N ASP A 84 -11.49 6.56 -12.12
CA ASP A 84 -12.09 5.74 -11.06
C ASP A 84 -11.42 4.37 -10.95
N TYR A 85 -10.79 3.87 -12.03
CA TYR A 85 -10.01 2.65 -12.02
C TYR A 85 -8.81 2.67 -11.06
N VAL A 86 -8.32 3.85 -10.65
CA VAL A 86 -7.19 4.00 -9.72
C VAL A 86 -7.50 3.37 -8.36
N ILE A 87 -8.79 3.28 -7.96
CA ILE A 87 -9.20 2.57 -6.75
C ILE A 87 -8.85 1.07 -6.77
N LYS A 88 -8.67 0.51 -7.98
CA LYS A 88 -8.30 -0.90 -8.17
C LYS A 88 -6.81 -1.13 -7.97
N PHE A 89 -5.99 -0.07 -7.98
CA PHE A 89 -4.55 -0.15 -7.87
C PHE A 89 -4.12 -0.34 -6.40
N PRO A 90 -3.06 -1.12 -6.14
CA PRO A 90 -2.44 -1.18 -4.82
C PRO A 90 -1.97 0.21 -4.35
N GLU A 91 -2.18 0.52 -3.07
CA GLU A 91 -1.78 1.83 -2.50
C GLU A 91 -0.29 2.14 -2.70
N ASP A 92 0.58 1.12 -2.67
CA ASP A 92 2.02 1.29 -2.84
C ASP A 92 2.41 1.81 -4.24
N LEU A 93 1.50 1.75 -5.23
CA LEU A 93 1.70 2.30 -6.57
C LEU A 93 1.23 3.75 -6.73
N LEU A 94 0.46 4.27 -5.78
CA LEU A 94 -0.09 5.62 -5.80
C LEU A 94 0.96 6.65 -5.35
N VAL A 95 2.11 6.64 -6.01
CA VAL A 95 3.25 7.53 -5.72
C VAL A 95 3.14 8.81 -6.53
N ASP A 96 3.59 9.92 -5.93
CA ASP A 96 3.90 11.14 -6.68
C ASP A 96 4.86 10.78 -7.83
N ASN A 97 4.49 11.15 -9.06
CA ASN A 97 5.15 10.84 -10.35
C ASN A 97 4.64 9.61 -11.13
N LEU A 98 3.56 8.90 -10.77
CA LEU A 98 3.07 7.76 -11.56
C LEU A 98 2.96 8.08 -13.07
N ARG A 99 2.49 9.28 -13.41
CA ARG A 99 2.34 9.73 -14.80
C ARG A 99 3.66 9.83 -15.57
N ASN A 100 4.71 10.36 -14.95
CA ASN A 100 6.03 10.41 -15.58
C ASN A 100 6.57 8.99 -15.84
N HIS A 101 6.30 8.06 -14.92
CA HIS A 101 6.66 6.65 -15.11
C HIS A 101 5.87 6.01 -16.25
N MET A 102 4.60 6.38 -16.46
CA MET A 102 3.81 5.88 -17.60
C MET A 102 4.40 6.37 -18.93
N LEU A 103 4.82 7.63 -19.01
CA LEU A 103 5.47 8.15 -20.21
C LEU A 103 6.77 7.39 -20.50
N PHE A 104 7.63 7.23 -19.50
CA PHE A 104 8.86 6.47 -19.63
C PHE A 104 8.61 5.01 -20.03
N ALA A 105 7.60 4.37 -19.44
CA ALA A 105 7.21 3.00 -19.80
C ALA A 105 6.77 2.90 -21.26
N ALA A 106 6.00 3.86 -21.77
CA ALA A 106 5.60 3.91 -23.17
C ALA A 106 6.82 4.06 -24.11
N GLU A 107 7.78 4.93 -23.75
CA GLU A 107 9.02 5.13 -24.51
C GLU A 107 9.87 3.85 -24.55
N CYS A 108 10.03 3.18 -23.40
CA CYS A 108 10.75 1.91 -23.32
C CYS A 108 10.09 0.80 -24.16
N LEU A 109 8.75 0.75 -24.21
CA LEU A 109 8.01 -0.24 -25.02
C LEU A 109 8.27 -0.01 -26.51
N MET A 110 8.29 1.25 -26.93
CA MET A 110 8.57 1.62 -28.32
C MET A 110 10.03 1.42 -28.70
N ALA A 111 10.96 1.64 -27.77
CA ALA A 111 12.37 1.37 -27.96
C ALA A 111 12.72 -0.13 -27.93
N HIS A 112 11.74 -1.02 -27.70
CA HIS A 112 11.94 -2.47 -27.54
C HIS A 112 12.96 -2.82 -26.44
N THR A 113 13.09 -1.91 -25.47
CA THR A 113 13.96 -2.10 -24.31
C THR A 113 13.26 -2.97 -23.28
N TYR A 114 14.03 -3.67 -22.45
CA TYR A 114 13.47 -4.58 -21.45
C TYR A 114 12.62 -3.81 -20.43
N ILE A 115 11.34 -4.17 -20.38
CA ILE A 115 10.42 -3.81 -19.30
C ILE A 115 9.95 -5.12 -18.69
N ASP A 116 9.83 -5.16 -17.37
CA ASP A 116 9.38 -6.34 -16.62
C ASP A 116 7.87 -6.57 -16.78
N VAL A 117 7.45 -6.85 -18.01
CA VAL A 117 6.09 -7.16 -18.44
C VAL A 117 6.17 -8.46 -19.24
N ASP A 118 5.18 -9.34 -19.07
CA ASP A 118 5.08 -10.57 -19.87
C ASP A 118 5.07 -10.24 -21.37
N GLU A 119 5.67 -11.08 -22.21
CA GLU A 119 5.74 -10.86 -23.66
C GLU A 119 4.35 -10.70 -24.28
N ALA A 120 3.38 -11.51 -23.83
CA ALA A 120 2.00 -11.43 -24.28
C ALA A 120 1.35 -10.08 -23.92
N ASP A 121 1.73 -9.52 -22.78
CA ASP A 121 1.24 -8.23 -22.28
C ASP A 121 1.93 -7.07 -23.00
N GLY A 122 3.24 -7.18 -23.25
CA GLY A 122 4.01 -6.25 -24.05
C GLY A 122 3.44 -6.08 -25.45
N LEU A 123 3.01 -7.17 -26.10
CA LEU A 123 2.35 -7.13 -27.41
C LEU A 123 1.03 -6.33 -27.40
N ARG A 124 0.26 -6.39 -26.30
CA ARG A 124 -0.98 -5.62 -26.14
C ARG A 124 -0.71 -4.15 -25.81
N LEU A 125 0.36 -3.86 -25.08
CA LEU A 125 0.69 -2.51 -24.63
C LEU A 125 1.40 -1.65 -25.69
N ARG A 126 2.16 -2.25 -26.60
CA ARG A 126 2.85 -1.53 -27.68
C ARG A 126 1.95 -0.62 -28.54
N PRO A 127 0.77 -1.05 -29.04
CA PRO A 127 -0.11 -0.15 -29.79
C PRO A 127 -0.61 1.02 -28.94
N LEU A 128 -0.93 0.79 -27.66
CA LEU A 128 -1.35 1.85 -26.73
C LEU A 128 -0.21 2.84 -26.44
N ALA A 129 1.01 2.34 -26.23
CA ALA A 129 2.20 3.17 -26.04
C ALA A 129 2.47 4.05 -27.27
N LYS A 130 2.35 3.47 -28.47
CA LYS A 130 2.49 4.21 -29.73
C LYS A 130 1.46 5.32 -29.85
N ASP A 131 0.18 5.01 -29.63
CA ASP A 131 -0.90 5.98 -29.74
C ASP A 131 -0.75 7.11 -28.72
N LEU A 132 -0.37 6.78 -27.47
CA LEU A 132 -0.07 7.74 -26.42
C LEU A 132 1.03 8.72 -26.83
N LEU A 133 2.18 8.21 -27.30
CA LEU A 133 3.33 9.03 -27.69
C LEU A 133 3.02 9.88 -28.93
N CYS A 134 2.31 9.34 -29.92
CA CYS A 134 1.83 10.10 -31.06
C CYS A 134 0.87 11.22 -30.65
N SER A 135 -0.03 10.95 -29.70
CA SER A 135 -0.95 11.96 -29.18
C SER A 135 -0.23 13.05 -28.38
N LEU A 136 0.81 12.70 -27.62
CA LEU A 136 1.64 13.69 -26.93
C LEU A 136 2.36 14.61 -27.92
N GLU A 137 2.92 14.07 -29.00
CA GLU A 137 3.57 14.89 -30.03
C GLU A 137 2.58 15.84 -30.73
N LEU A 138 1.35 15.38 -30.98
CA LEU A 138 0.28 16.24 -31.48
C LEU A 138 -0.04 17.39 -30.51
N VAL A 139 -0.21 17.09 -29.21
CA VAL A 139 -0.42 18.10 -28.16
C VAL A 139 0.71 19.12 -28.15
N ARG A 140 1.96 18.64 -28.24
CA ARG A 140 3.14 19.52 -28.27
C ARG A 140 3.12 20.45 -29.47
N MET A 141 2.82 19.93 -30.65
CA MET A 141 2.74 20.70 -31.89
C MET A 141 1.69 21.82 -31.79
N VAL A 142 0.45 21.49 -31.38
CA VAL A 142 -0.65 22.47 -31.35
C VAL A 142 -0.48 23.52 -30.25
N LEU A 143 0.06 23.14 -29.09
CA LEU A 143 0.36 24.09 -28.01
C LEU A 143 1.52 25.01 -28.38
N ARG A 144 2.57 24.49 -29.03
CA ARG A 144 3.70 25.29 -29.53
C ARG A 144 3.23 26.31 -30.57
N GLU A 145 2.38 25.89 -31.51
CA GLU A 145 1.80 26.79 -32.52
C GLU A 145 0.94 27.88 -31.86
N GLN A 146 0.08 27.51 -30.91
CA GLN A 146 -0.76 28.49 -30.22
C GLN A 146 0.07 29.48 -29.38
N SER A 147 1.15 29.02 -28.75
CA SER A 147 2.08 29.87 -27.98
C SER A 147 2.75 30.96 -28.83
N LEU A 148 2.87 30.74 -30.14
CA LEU A 148 3.47 31.68 -31.09
C LEU A 148 2.44 32.58 -31.79
N ASN A 149 1.16 32.22 -31.81
CA ASN A 149 0.18 32.93 -32.63
C ASN A 149 -0.71 33.89 -31.83
N GLN A 150 -1.11 33.59 -30.58
CA GLN A 150 -2.07 34.44 -29.84
C GLN A 150 -1.95 34.38 -28.31
N ALA A 151 -2.25 35.53 -27.70
CA ALA A 151 -2.66 35.68 -26.30
C ALA A 151 -4.20 35.59 -26.23
N GLY A 152 -4.77 34.40 -26.09
CA GLY A 152 -6.22 34.20 -26.12
C GLY A 152 -6.65 32.83 -25.57
N PRO A 153 -7.96 32.51 -25.55
CA PRO A 153 -8.46 31.23 -25.08
C PRO A 153 -7.89 30.06 -25.92
N TYR A 154 -7.85 28.87 -25.32
CA TYR A 154 -7.40 27.65 -26.00
C TYR A 154 -8.26 27.36 -27.25
N SER A 155 -7.61 27.07 -28.37
CA SER A 155 -8.31 26.75 -29.62
C SER A 155 -9.02 25.40 -29.53
N ASP A 156 -10.06 25.19 -30.35
CA ASP A 156 -10.75 23.90 -30.44
C ASP A 156 -9.81 22.75 -30.85
N LEU A 157 -8.76 23.05 -31.60
CA LEU A 157 -7.74 22.09 -31.98
C LEU A 157 -6.93 21.62 -30.76
N VAL A 158 -6.49 22.57 -29.92
CA VAL A 158 -5.83 22.26 -28.64
C VAL A 158 -6.76 21.45 -27.75
N ARG A 159 -8.00 21.90 -27.59
CA ARG A 159 -9.01 21.21 -26.77
C ARG A 159 -9.20 19.74 -27.19
N ARG A 160 -9.41 19.48 -28.49
CA ARG A 160 -9.55 18.11 -29.02
C ARG A 160 -8.29 17.26 -28.83
N ALA A 161 -7.10 17.84 -29.05
CA ALA A 161 -5.84 17.13 -28.85
C ALA A 161 -5.63 16.75 -27.38
N LEU A 162 -5.95 17.64 -26.45
CA LEU A 162 -5.86 17.39 -25.00
C LEU A 162 -6.83 16.30 -24.54
N ILE A 163 -8.09 16.32 -25.01
CA ILE A 163 -9.08 15.27 -24.67
C ILE A 163 -8.58 13.90 -25.16
N ARG A 164 -8.09 13.82 -26.39
CA ARG A 164 -7.56 12.57 -26.96
C ARG A 164 -6.36 12.07 -26.19
N PHE A 165 -5.42 12.95 -25.84
CA PHE A 165 -4.25 12.62 -25.03
C PHE A 165 -4.66 12.14 -23.64
N ASP A 166 -5.57 12.84 -22.97
CA ASP A 166 -6.02 12.51 -21.61
C ASP A 166 -6.67 11.11 -21.52
N MET A 167 -7.47 10.76 -22.54
CA MET A 167 -8.07 9.43 -22.68
C MET A 167 -7.04 8.33 -22.96
N LEU A 168 -6.15 8.53 -23.94
CA LEU A 168 -5.11 7.55 -24.28
C LEU A 168 -4.15 7.32 -23.12
N PHE A 169 -3.83 8.38 -22.37
CA PHE A 169 -3.02 8.28 -21.17
C PHE A 169 -3.68 7.40 -20.12
N ALA A 170 -4.98 7.62 -19.87
CA ALA A 170 -5.75 6.84 -18.90
C ALA A 170 -5.86 5.35 -19.31
N GLU A 171 -6.09 5.08 -20.61
CA GLU A 171 -6.16 3.72 -21.16
C GLU A 171 -4.82 2.97 -21.03
N PHE A 172 -3.71 3.65 -21.36
CA PHE A 172 -2.37 3.09 -21.21
C PHE A 172 -2.03 2.85 -19.74
N GLU A 173 -2.31 3.81 -18.85
CA GLU A 173 -2.06 3.71 -17.41
C GLU A 173 -2.78 2.50 -16.80
N LEU A 174 -4.08 2.35 -17.08
CA LEU A 174 -4.85 1.20 -16.62
C LEU A 174 -4.30 -0.13 -17.14
N SER A 175 -4.02 -0.21 -18.44
CA SER A 175 -3.53 -1.45 -19.07
C SER A 175 -2.15 -1.83 -18.55
N TYR A 176 -1.25 -0.85 -18.44
CA TYR A 176 0.13 -1.08 -18.00
C TYR A 176 0.18 -1.53 -16.54
N VAL A 177 -0.54 -0.85 -15.65
CA VAL A 177 -0.57 -1.24 -14.23
C VAL A 177 -1.22 -2.62 -14.05
N SER A 178 -2.29 -2.92 -14.78
CA SER A 178 -2.97 -4.23 -14.70
C SER A 178 -2.09 -5.40 -15.19
N SER A 179 -1.12 -5.13 -16.06
CA SER A 179 -0.12 -6.12 -16.49
C SER A 179 1.00 -6.35 -15.47
N LEU A 180 1.23 -5.42 -14.56
CA LEU A 180 2.30 -5.51 -13.56
C LEU A 180 1.82 -6.00 -12.20
N VAL A 181 0.57 -5.70 -11.85
CA VAL A 181 -0.03 -6.06 -10.58
C VAL A 181 -1.45 -6.57 -10.75
N SER A 182 -1.83 -7.52 -9.90
CA SER A 182 -3.23 -7.92 -9.78
C SER A 182 -4.03 -6.74 -9.23
N VAL A 183 -4.92 -6.22 -10.06
CA VAL A 183 -5.89 -5.16 -9.70
C VAL A 183 -7.13 -5.80 -9.11
N LYS A 184 -7.79 -5.09 -8.18
CA LYS A 184 -9.01 -5.58 -7.52
C LYS A 184 -10.17 -5.69 -8.51
N THR A 185 -10.92 -6.79 -8.44
CA THR A 185 -12.21 -6.90 -9.13
C THR A 185 -13.26 -6.02 -8.44
N PRO A 186 -14.40 -5.71 -9.10
CA PRO A 186 -15.51 -5.05 -8.43
C PRO A 186 -15.96 -5.80 -7.17
N GLU A 187 -16.01 -7.12 -7.21
CA GLU A 187 -16.38 -7.98 -6.09
C GLU A 187 -15.38 -7.87 -4.94
N ASP A 188 -14.08 -7.83 -5.23
CA ASP A 188 -13.04 -7.59 -4.20
C ASP A 188 -13.23 -6.23 -3.52
N ILE A 189 -13.61 -5.20 -4.28
CA ILE A 189 -13.87 -3.85 -3.74
C ILE A 189 -15.10 -3.87 -2.82
N TYR A 190 -16.20 -4.51 -3.25
CA TYR A 190 -17.40 -4.63 -2.41
C TYR A 190 -17.11 -5.40 -1.11
N LYS A 191 -16.40 -6.53 -1.19
CA LYS A 191 -15.99 -7.30 0.00
C LYS A 191 -15.08 -6.48 0.92
N GLN A 192 -14.21 -5.63 0.37
CA GLN A 192 -13.41 -4.72 1.19
C GLN A 192 -14.26 -3.63 1.85
N GLN A 193 -15.27 -3.08 1.17
CA GLN A 193 -16.19 -2.11 1.74
C GLN A 193 -17.01 -2.69 2.90
N GLU A 194 -17.46 -3.95 2.80
CA GLU A 194 -18.10 -4.63 3.94
C GLU A 194 -17.17 -4.70 5.17
N ILE A 195 -15.86 -4.94 4.96
CA ILE A 195 -14.87 -4.92 6.04
C ILE A 195 -14.68 -3.50 6.60
N VAL A 196 -14.66 -2.48 5.75
CA VAL A 196 -14.61 -1.08 6.17
C VAL A 196 -15.80 -0.73 7.06
N VAL A 197 -17.01 -1.18 6.70
CA VAL A 197 -18.21 -1.01 7.54
C VAL A 197 -18.03 -1.70 8.88
N LEU A 198 -17.63 -2.98 8.89
CA LEU A 198 -17.39 -3.72 10.13
C LEU A 198 -16.38 -3.00 11.04
N PHE A 199 -15.27 -2.52 10.49
CA PHE A 199 -14.25 -1.81 11.26
C PHE A 199 -14.77 -0.47 11.78
N SER A 200 -15.58 0.24 11.00
CA SER A 200 -16.20 1.51 11.42
C SER A 200 -17.17 1.31 12.58
N GLU A 201 -18.02 0.29 12.48
CA GLU A 201 -18.94 -0.08 13.56
C GLU A 201 -18.21 -0.57 14.81
N THR A 202 -17.07 -1.27 14.62
CA THR A 202 -16.18 -1.68 15.71
C THR A 202 -15.58 -0.46 16.42
N VAL A 203 -15.07 0.52 15.68
CA VAL A 203 -14.51 1.76 16.24
C VAL A 203 -15.59 2.57 16.96
N ALA A 204 -16.76 2.73 16.36
CA ALA A 204 -17.89 3.43 16.99
C ALA A 204 -18.30 2.78 18.32
N ARG A 205 -18.37 1.44 18.36
CA ARG A 205 -18.62 0.69 19.60
C ARG A 205 -17.49 0.89 20.61
N ALA A 206 -16.24 0.82 20.18
CA ALA A 206 -15.08 0.96 21.06
C ALA A 206 -15.01 2.36 21.68
N LEU A 207 -15.33 3.42 20.93
CA LEU A 207 -15.47 4.78 21.44
C LEU A 207 -16.60 4.87 22.49
N LYS A 208 -17.77 4.30 22.20
CA LYS A 208 -18.92 4.28 23.14
C LYS A 208 -18.63 3.54 24.44
N LEU A 209 -17.82 2.48 24.38
CA LEU A 209 -17.38 1.70 25.55
C LEU A 209 -16.16 2.31 26.27
N GLY A 210 -15.59 3.40 25.76
CA GLY A 210 -14.39 4.03 26.31
C GLY A 210 -13.13 3.15 26.17
N TYR A 211 -13.11 2.26 25.17
CA TYR A 211 -11.93 1.45 24.84
C TYR A 211 -10.92 2.24 24.01
N LEU A 212 -11.42 3.13 23.15
CA LEU A 212 -10.65 4.07 22.35
C LEU A 212 -11.15 5.49 22.67
N THR A 213 -10.31 6.49 22.46
CA THR A 213 -10.67 7.91 22.50
C THR A 213 -10.59 8.50 21.10
N GLN A 214 -11.30 9.62 20.88
CA GLN A 214 -11.25 10.33 19.61
C GLN A 214 -9.83 10.87 19.33
N GLU A 215 -9.12 11.32 20.36
CA GLU A 215 -7.72 11.77 20.28
C GLU A 215 -6.79 10.69 19.70
N MET A 216 -7.00 9.42 20.05
CA MET A 216 -6.20 8.32 19.51
C MET A 216 -6.42 8.15 18.00
N ILE A 217 -7.67 8.33 17.54
CA ILE A 217 -8.05 8.23 16.12
C ILE A 217 -7.48 9.41 15.34
N ASP A 218 -7.68 10.64 15.83
CA ASP A 218 -7.25 11.88 15.19
C ASP A 218 -5.71 11.97 15.16
N GLY A 219 -5.05 11.48 16.22
CA GLY A 219 -3.60 11.38 16.32
C GLY A 219 -2.98 10.23 15.50
N TYR A 220 -3.80 9.40 14.84
CA TYR A 220 -3.35 8.20 14.11
C TYR A 220 -2.41 7.32 14.95
N GLU A 221 -2.80 7.06 16.20
CA GLU A 221 -1.97 6.34 17.15
C GLU A 221 -1.53 4.95 16.64
N PRO A 222 -0.24 4.59 16.66
CA PRO A 222 0.27 3.37 16.00
C PRO A 222 -0.37 2.07 16.50
N HIS A 223 -0.72 2.00 17.78
CA HIS A 223 -1.29 0.79 18.39
C HIS A 223 -2.71 0.48 17.88
N LEU A 224 -3.39 1.44 17.22
CA LEU A 224 -4.70 1.23 16.60
C LEU A 224 -4.64 0.22 15.46
N MET A 225 -3.47 0.07 14.81
CA MET A 225 -3.23 -0.94 13.77
C MET A 225 -3.36 -2.38 14.29
N PHE A 226 -3.15 -2.60 15.60
CA PHE A 226 -3.30 -3.90 16.25
C PHE A 226 -4.67 -4.03 16.92
N THR A 227 -5.09 -2.97 17.60
CA THR A 227 -6.26 -2.98 18.45
C THR A 227 -7.56 -3.10 17.64
N ILE A 228 -7.71 -2.32 16.58
CA ILE A 228 -8.93 -2.30 15.77
C ILE A 228 -9.18 -3.64 15.10
N PRO A 229 -8.21 -4.29 14.41
CA PRO A 229 -8.44 -5.60 13.81
C PRO A 229 -8.82 -6.67 14.82
N ARG A 230 -8.20 -6.69 16.01
CA ARG A 230 -8.52 -7.65 17.09
C ARG A 230 -9.97 -7.48 17.55
N LEU A 231 -10.41 -6.25 17.81
CA LEU A 231 -11.80 -5.96 18.17
C LEU A 231 -12.78 -6.23 17.02
N ALA A 232 -12.37 -6.02 15.78
CA ALA A 232 -13.20 -6.24 14.61
C ALA A 232 -13.50 -7.73 14.38
N ILE A 233 -12.56 -8.62 14.70
CA ILE A 233 -12.79 -10.07 14.68
C ILE A 233 -13.89 -10.45 15.69
N ILE A 234 -13.85 -9.92 16.92
CA ILE A 234 -14.91 -10.15 17.91
C ILE A 234 -16.25 -9.60 17.38
N SER A 235 -16.24 -8.35 16.93
CA SER A 235 -17.44 -7.66 16.48
C SER A 235 -18.09 -8.37 15.28
N GLY A 236 -17.30 -8.84 14.32
CA GLY A 236 -17.82 -9.54 13.14
C GLY A 236 -18.29 -10.97 13.42
N LEU A 237 -17.73 -11.66 14.41
CA LEU A 237 -18.14 -13.02 14.75
C LEU A 237 -19.32 -13.09 15.72
N LEU A 238 -19.49 -12.09 16.60
CA LEU A 238 -20.53 -12.07 17.63
C LEU A 238 -21.61 -11.02 17.42
N ILE A 239 -21.25 -9.80 17.03
CA ILE A 239 -22.15 -8.64 17.07
C ILE A 239 -22.82 -8.44 15.71
N TYR A 240 -22.07 -8.63 14.62
CA TYR A 240 -22.50 -8.45 13.24
C TYR A 240 -22.37 -9.76 12.44
N PRO A 241 -23.10 -10.83 12.82
CA PRO A 241 -22.93 -12.16 12.22
C PRO A 241 -23.30 -12.22 10.73
N ASP A 242 -24.12 -11.29 10.25
CA ASP A 242 -24.50 -11.17 8.83
C ASP A 242 -23.47 -10.40 7.97
N GLY A 243 -22.43 -9.85 8.61
CA GLY A 243 -21.41 -9.02 7.98
C GLY A 243 -20.31 -9.81 7.23
N PRO A 244 -19.13 -9.21 7.00
CA PRO A 244 -18.06 -9.81 6.19
C PRO A 244 -17.42 -11.05 6.82
N LEU A 245 -17.68 -11.32 8.09
CA LEU A 245 -17.27 -12.53 8.81
C LEU A 245 -18.43 -13.53 8.99
N ASN A 246 -19.44 -13.47 8.13
CA ASN A 246 -20.50 -14.46 8.11
C ASN A 246 -19.97 -15.84 7.69
N LEU A 247 -19.77 -16.74 8.66
CA LEU A 247 -19.25 -18.10 8.47
C LEU A 247 -20.32 -19.14 8.11
N GLU A 248 -21.54 -18.70 7.78
CA GLU A 248 -22.54 -19.54 7.11
C GLU A 248 -22.36 -19.52 5.58
N ARG A 249 -21.69 -18.48 5.06
CA ARG A 249 -21.27 -18.38 3.65
C ARG A 249 -20.08 -19.29 3.38
N ARG A 250 -19.89 -19.71 2.13
CA ARG A 250 -18.74 -20.55 1.75
C ARG A 250 -17.41 -19.78 1.87
N PRO A 251 -16.26 -20.45 2.09
CA PRO A 251 -14.96 -19.78 2.18
C PRO A 251 -14.59 -18.93 0.95
N GLU A 252 -15.09 -19.29 -0.24
CA GLU A 252 -14.88 -18.55 -1.50
C GLU A 252 -15.73 -17.27 -1.57
N GLU A 253 -16.84 -17.23 -0.84
CA GLU A 253 -17.78 -16.11 -0.81
C GLU A 253 -17.31 -14.99 0.14
N ILE A 254 -16.45 -15.30 1.11
CA ILE A 254 -15.88 -14.30 2.01
C ILE A 254 -14.67 -13.57 1.37
N SER A 255 -14.21 -12.50 2.01
CA SER A 255 -13.05 -11.74 1.54
C SER A 255 -11.77 -12.58 1.57
N ARG A 256 -10.92 -12.42 0.56
CA ARG A 256 -9.57 -13.02 0.48
C ARG A 256 -8.69 -12.71 1.70
N VAL A 257 -9.00 -11.62 2.41
CA VAL A 257 -8.32 -11.20 3.63
C VAL A 257 -8.61 -12.19 4.78
N PHE A 258 -9.83 -12.72 4.85
CA PHE A 258 -10.28 -13.61 5.93
C PHE A 258 -10.42 -15.07 5.52
N SER A 259 -10.54 -15.39 4.22
CA SER A 259 -10.69 -16.75 3.71
C SER A 259 -9.60 -17.74 4.17
N PRO A 260 -8.31 -17.37 4.30
CA PRO A 260 -7.29 -18.29 4.80
C PRO A 260 -7.52 -18.71 6.26
N PHE A 261 -8.29 -17.93 7.02
CA PHE A 261 -8.54 -18.15 8.45
C PHE A 261 -9.91 -18.76 8.73
N TYR A 262 -10.69 -19.13 7.71
CA TYR A 262 -12.09 -19.55 7.85
C TYR A 262 -12.32 -20.60 8.95
N VAL A 263 -11.51 -21.68 8.95
CA VAL A 263 -11.64 -22.77 9.93
C VAL A 263 -11.31 -22.29 11.35
N LEU A 264 -10.30 -21.43 11.50
CA LEU A 264 -9.90 -20.86 12.78
C LEU A 264 -10.96 -19.88 13.30
N LEU A 265 -11.47 -19.00 12.44
CA LEU A 265 -12.54 -18.05 12.76
C LEU A 265 -13.80 -18.79 13.23
N ARG A 266 -14.13 -19.94 12.63
CA ARG A 266 -15.26 -20.77 13.06
C ARG A 266 -15.05 -21.32 14.46
N LYS A 267 -13.83 -21.78 14.78
CA LYS A 267 -13.49 -22.24 16.14
C LYS A 267 -13.53 -21.08 17.15
N ILE A 268 -13.02 -19.92 16.78
CA ILE A 268 -13.07 -18.70 17.60
C ILE A 268 -14.53 -18.34 17.89
N ARG A 269 -15.40 -18.30 16.87
CA ARG A 269 -16.84 -18.01 17.02
C ARG A 269 -17.51 -18.96 18.01
N ASP A 270 -17.31 -20.26 17.84
CA ASP A 270 -17.93 -21.28 18.69
C ASP A 270 -17.50 -21.12 20.17
N LEU A 271 -16.25 -20.72 20.44
CA LEU A 271 -15.77 -20.41 21.78
C LEU A 271 -16.30 -19.06 22.32
N LEU A 272 -16.36 -18.06 21.47
CA LEU A 272 -16.90 -16.74 21.82
C LEU A 272 -18.39 -16.83 22.22
N GLN A 273 -19.17 -17.71 21.60
CA GLN A 273 -20.59 -17.92 21.91
C GLN A 273 -20.85 -18.55 23.28
N VAL A 274 -19.86 -19.20 23.90
CA VAL A 274 -20.01 -19.82 25.23
C VAL A 274 -19.52 -18.94 26.38
N LEU A 275 -18.98 -17.75 26.09
CA LEU A 275 -18.52 -16.79 27.10
C LEU A 275 -19.68 -16.04 27.76
N SER A 276 -19.54 -15.77 29.06
CA SER A 276 -20.38 -14.78 29.74
C SER A 276 -20.04 -13.35 29.30
N LYS A 277 -20.91 -12.38 29.63
CA LYS A 277 -20.63 -10.96 29.35
C LYS A 277 -19.37 -10.46 30.06
N GLU A 278 -19.15 -10.91 31.30
CA GLU A 278 -17.99 -10.58 32.11
C GLU A 278 -16.71 -11.21 31.54
N GLU A 279 -16.79 -12.46 31.09
CA GLU A 279 -15.67 -13.17 30.43
C GLU A 279 -15.30 -12.50 29.10
N LEU A 280 -16.30 -12.10 28.31
CA LEU A 280 -16.08 -11.35 27.07
C LEU A 280 -15.43 -9.98 27.33
N TYR A 281 -15.89 -9.25 28.36
CA TYR A 281 -15.28 -7.99 28.76
C TYR A 281 -13.81 -8.16 29.15
N LYS A 282 -13.47 -9.23 29.90
CA LYS A 282 -12.08 -9.57 30.24
C LYS A 282 -11.24 -9.83 28.99
N LEU A 283 -11.77 -10.61 28.03
CA LEU A 283 -11.10 -10.89 26.77
C LEU A 283 -10.84 -9.60 25.97
N GLU A 284 -11.86 -8.74 25.82
CA GLU A 284 -11.73 -7.46 25.12
C GLU A 284 -10.65 -6.59 25.77
N LYS A 285 -10.63 -6.48 27.12
CA LYS A 285 -9.58 -5.73 27.84
C LYS A 285 -8.18 -6.30 27.61
N ARG A 286 -8.02 -7.63 27.52
CA ARG A 286 -6.73 -8.25 27.17
C ARG A 286 -6.28 -7.94 25.75
N LEU A 287 -7.21 -7.86 24.80
CA LEU A 287 -6.89 -7.55 23.39
C LEU A 287 -6.48 -6.09 23.19
N LEU A 288 -6.93 -5.18 24.07
CA LEU A 288 -6.55 -3.76 24.09
C LEU A 288 -5.19 -3.52 24.73
N ASN A 289 -4.94 -4.16 25.88
CA ASN A 289 -3.72 -3.93 26.67
C ASN A 289 -2.62 -4.89 26.19
N GLU A 290 -1.77 -4.42 25.28
CA GLU A 290 -0.51 -5.12 25.00
C GLU A 290 0.38 -5.07 26.24
N SER A 291 0.35 -6.10 27.06
CA SER A 291 1.48 -6.40 27.93
C SER A 291 2.39 -7.36 27.15
N PRO A 292 3.59 -6.93 26.70
CA PRO A 292 4.59 -7.82 26.09
C PRO A 292 5.15 -8.86 27.08
N ALA A 293 4.49 -9.04 28.22
CA ALA A 293 4.87 -9.97 29.25
C ALA A 293 4.29 -11.38 29.08
N ASP A 294 3.19 -11.54 28.35
CA ASP A 294 2.49 -12.83 28.20
C ASP A 294 2.75 -13.53 26.86
N SER A 295 3.51 -12.90 25.96
CA SER A 295 4.04 -13.57 24.75
C SER A 295 5.41 -14.18 25.04
N GLN A 296 5.46 -15.29 25.78
CA GLN A 296 6.64 -16.16 25.74
C GLN A 296 6.73 -16.86 24.37
N PRO A 297 7.92 -16.95 23.76
CA PRO A 297 8.13 -17.87 22.65
C PRO A 297 8.11 -19.30 23.20
N PHE A 298 7.08 -20.07 22.86
CA PHE A 298 7.03 -21.49 23.22
C PHE A 298 8.18 -22.25 22.53
N THR A 299 9.01 -22.88 23.35
CA THR A 299 9.85 -24.01 22.96
C THR A 299 8.96 -25.16 22.50
N VAL A 300 9.41 -25.88 21.46
CA VAL A 300 8.72 -26.94 20.71
C VAL A 300 8.37 -28.20 21.53
N THR A 301 8.32 -28.14 22.86
CA THR A 301 8.21 -29.34 23.70
C THR A 301 6.92 -29.51 24.50
N ASP A 302 6.00 -28.54 24.53
CA ASP A 302 4.66 -28.75 25.11
C ASP A 302 3.58 -28.20 24.17
N SER A 303 3.29 -28.95 23.12
CA SER A 303 2.08 -28.76 22.31
C SER A 303 0.93 -29.53 22.95
N PRO A 304 -0.25 -28.94 23.23
CA PRO A 304 -1.46 -29.74 23.28
C PRO A 304 -1.69 -30.28 21.86
N ASP A 305 -1.70 -31.60 21.72
CA ASP A 305 -1.72 -32.37 20.46
C ASP A 305 -2.46 -31.70 19.30
N PHE A 306 -1.70 -31.02 18.44
CA PHE A 306 -2.15 -30.62 17.09
C PHE A 306 -2.18 -31.82 16.12
N GLN A 307 -1.73 -33.01 16.54
CA GLN A 307 -1.65 -34.22 15.71
C GLN A 307 -2.95 -35.04 15.64
N SER A 308 -3.99 -34.72 16.43
CA SER A 308 -5.32 -35.37 16.25
C SER A 308 -6.13 -34.79 15.08
N PHE A 309 -5.60 -33.79 14.37
CA PHE A 309 -6.32 -33.05 13.33
C PHE A 309 -5.73 -33.14 11.91
N ALA A 310 -4.86 -34.12 11.64
CA ALA A 310 -4.36 -34.40 10.30
C ALA A 310 -5.04 -35.64 9.69
N ALA A 311 -5.76 -35.47 8.58
CA ALA A 311 -6.11 -36.57 7.68
C ALA A 311 -4.84 -37.04 6.92
N PRO A 312 -4.71 -38.32 6.54
CA PRO A 312 -3.45 -38.88 6.04
C PRO A 312 -3.10 -38.40 4.63
N PRO A 313 -1.81 -38.45 4.22
CA PRO A 313 -1.33 -37.88 2.97
C PRO A 313 -1.49 -38.86 1.80
N GLY A 314 -1.86 -38.34 0.63
CA GLY A 314 -1.71 -39.07 -0.63
C GLY A 314 -2.65 -38.59 -1.74
N CYS A 315 -2.20 -37.64 -2.54
CA CYS A 315 -2.65 -37.55 -3.93
C CYS A 315 -1.62 -38.26 -4.81
N PRO A 316 -2.05 -39.13 -5.72
CA PRO A 316 -1.44 -39.20 -7.03
C PRO A 316 -2.45 -38.82 -8.13
N ALA A 317 -1.98 -37.96 -9.03
CA ALA A 317 -2.31 -37.79 -10.44
C ALA A 317 -3.77 -37.99 -10.94
N VAL A 318 -4.25 -36.95 -11.62
CA VAL A 318 -5.43 -36.92 -12.51
C VAL A 318 -5.30 -37.98 -13.62
N PRO A 319 -6.40 -38.66 -14.00
CA PRO A 319 -6.85 -38.57 -15.39
C PRO A 319 -8.37 -38.38 -15.57
N ARG A 320 -8.72 -38.00 -16.81
CA ARG A 320 -9.99 -37.52 -17.40
C ARG A 320 -11.25 -38.41 -17.19
N TYR A 321 -12.41 -37.74 -17.21
CA TYR A 321 -13.82 -38.22 -17.41
C TYR A 321 -14.00 -39.25 -18.54
N PRO A 322 -15.05 -40.13 -18.59
CA PRO A 322 -16.49 -39.79 -18.40
C PRO A 322 -17.45 -40.87 -17.81
N GLY A 323 -18.70 -40.46 -17.47
CA GLY A 323 -19.90 -41.32 -17.62
C GLY A 323 -20.62 -41.86 -16.36
N GLN A 324 -21.86 -41.35 -16.17
CA GLN A 324 -23.11 -42.09 -15.88
C GLN A 324 -23.46 -42.69 -14.47
N GLU A 325 -24.58 -42.17 -13.95
CA GLU A 325 -25.68 -42.78 -13.13
C GLU A 325 -25.40 -43.67 -11.90
N SER A 326 -25.95 -43.25 -10.75
CA SER A 326 -27.09 -43.87 -10.02
C SER A 326 -26.97 -43.90 -8.47
N SER A 327 -28.04 -43.39 -7.85
CA SER A 327 -28.66 -43.74 -6.55
C SER A 327 -27.84 -44.29 -5.37
N GLY A 328 -27.99 -43.63 -4.21
CA GLY A 328 -27.68 -44.26 -2.91
C GLY A 328 -27.72 -43.27 -1.74
N THR A 329 -28.90 -43.11 -1.16
CA THR A 329 -29.23 -42.54 0.17
C THR A 329 -28.15 -42.70 1.24
N GLU A 330 -27.79 -41.60 1.93
CA GLU A 330 -27.87 -41.48 3.40
C GLU A 330 -27.63 -40.03 3.84
N THR A 331 -28.72 -39.26 3.86
CA THR A 331 -28.78 -37.98 4.57
C THR A 331 -28.80 -38.26 6.07
N ARG A 332 -27.64 -38.26 6.74
CA ARG A 332 -27.62 -38.12 8.20
C ARG A 332 -27.92 -36.67 8.55
N VAL A 333 -29.21 -36.40 8.70
CA VAL A 333 -29.74 -35.28 9.48
C VAL A 333 -29.25 -35.46 10.92
N CYS A 334 -28.24 -34.70 11.34
CA CYS A 334 -27.93 -34.56 12.75
C CYS A 334 -29.03 -33.72 13.40
N ALA A 335 -29.99 -34.41 14.00
CA ALA A 335 -30.98 -33.85 14.91
C ALA A 335 -30.28 -33.07 16.03
N GLY A 336 -30.83 -31.91 16.38
CA GLY A 336 -30.24 -30.92 17.26
C GLY A 336 -29.89 -31.45 18.65
N ILE A 337 -28.61 -31.34 18.99
CA ILE A 337 -28.14 -31.38 20.38
C ILE A 337 -28.60 -30.07 21.04
N PRO A 338 -29.18 -30.09 22.26
CA PRO A 338 -29.54 -28.88 22.99
C PRO A 338 -28.33 -27.94 23.11
N GLN A 339 -28.52 -26.65 22.87
CA GLN A 339 -27.46 -25.64 22.93
C GLN A 339 -26.70 -25.66 24.27
N SER A 340 -27.36 -26.06 25.36
CA SER A 340 -26.77 -26.23 26.71
C SER A 340 -25.75 -27.38 26.80
N THR A 341 -25.94 -28.46 26.04
CA THR A 341 -25.02 -29.62 26.06
C THR A 341 -23.75 -29.30 25.28
N ARG A 342 -23.89 -28.65 24.11
CA ARG A 342 -22.75 -28.14 23.33
C ARG A 342 -21.97 -27.09 24.12
N TRP A 343 -22.64 -26.22 24.87
CA TRP A 343 -22.00 -25.24 25.77
C TRP A 343 -21.12 -25.91 26.85
N MET A 344 -21.61 -26.97 27.50
CA MET A 344 -20.83 -27.72 28.50
C MET A 344 -19.65 -28.48 27.87
N GLU A 345 -19.87 -29.15 26.74
CA GLU A 345 -18.83 -29.91 26.04
C GLU A 345 -17.67 -29.02 25.56
N LEU A 346 -17.98 -27.83 25.02
CA LEU A 346 -16.97 -26.89 24.55
C LEU A 346 -16.12 -26.36 25.72
N ARG A 347 -16.76 -26.00 26.84
CA ARG A 347 -16.06 -25.50 28.04
C ARG A 347 -15.25 -26.60 28.74
N ALA A 348 -15.72 -27.85 28.73
CA ALA A 348 -15.04 -28.98 29.35
C ALA A 348 -13.68 -29.32 28.69
N ARG A 349 -13.42 -28.85 27.47
CA ARG A 349 -12.12 -29.02 26.78
C ARG A 349 -11.01 -28.14 27.36
N TYR A 350 -11.33 -27.23 28.27
CA TYR A 350 -10.38 -26.32 28.88
C TYR A 350 -10.30 -26.57 30.38
N SER A 351 -9.09 -26.51 30.93
CA SER A 351 -8.84 -26.71 32.35
C SER A 351 -9.42 -25.59 33.22
N SER A 352 -9.54 -24.38 32.67
CA SER A 352 -10.18 -23.24 33.32
C SER A 352 -10.78 -22.24 32.31
N THR A 353 -11.64 -21.34 32.79
CA THR A 353 -12.12 -20.18 32.01
C THR A 353 -10.95 -19.30 31.55
N GLU A 354 -9.93 -19.13 32.38
CA GLU A 354 -8.77 -18.29 32.06
C GLU A 354 -7.96 -18.87 30.90
N ASP A 355 -7.81 -20.20 30.84
CA ASP A 355 -7.14 -20.89 29.73
C ASP A 355 -7.92 -20.71 28.41
N MET A 356 -9.26 -20.74 28.48
CA MET A 356 -10.11 -20.50 27.32
C MET A 356 -10.01 -19.04 26.84
N ILE A 357 -10.04 -18.06 27.75
CA ILE A 357 -9.85 -16.64 27.42
C ILE A 357 -8.45 -16.40 26.83
N HIS A 358 -7.41 -17.01 27.41
CA HIS A 358 -6.06 -16.91 26.89
C HIS A 358 -5.93 -17.53 25.50
N THR A 359 -6.53 -18.71 25.27
CA THR A 359 -6.56 -19.35 23.95
C THR A 359 -7.25 -18.44 22.92
N LEU A 360 -8.39 -17.85 23.26
CA LEU A 360 -9.10 -16.89 22.41
C LEU A 360 -8.24 -15.66 22.09
N PHE A 361 -7.56 -15.09 23.10
CA PHE A 361 -6.64 -13.98 22.92
C PHE A 361 -5.53 -14.33 21.91
N VAL A 362 -4.88 -15.50 22.08
CA VAL A 362 -3.80 -15.95 21.19
C VAL A 362 -4.32 -16.17 19.76
N CYS A 363 -5.49 -16.81 19.59
CA CYS A 363 -6.05 -17.05 18.27
C CYS A 363 -6.48 -15.76 17.56
N ILE A 364 -7.16 -14.84 18.26
CA ILE A 364 -7.61 -13.57 17.69
C ILE A 364 -6.41 -12.69 17.34
N SER A 365 -5.43 -12.57 18.24
CA SER A 365 -4.20 -11.83 17.99
C SER A 365 -3.42 -12.43 16.83
N GLY A 366 -3.27 -13.75 16.78
CA GLY A 366 -2.59 -14.45 15.70
C GLY A 366 -3.23 -14.26 14.33
N VAL A 367 -4.57 -14.20 14.25
CA VAL A 367 -5.26 -13.82 12.99
C VAL A 367 -4.96 -12.36 12.65
N ALA A 368 -5.18 -11.44 13.59
CA ALA A 368 -4.98 -10.00 13.37
C ALA A 368 -3.54 -9.65 12.95
N ASP A 369 -2.54 -10.29 13.54
CA ASP A 369 -1.12 -10.08 13.21
C ASP A 369 -0.78 -10.64 11.82
N GLN A 370 -1.38 -11.77 11.44
CA GLN A 370 -1.24 -12.30 10.09
C GLN A 370 -1.97 -11.45 9.05
N LEU A 371 -3.08 -10.77 9.39
CA LEU A 371 -3.69 -9.77 8.52
C LEU A 371 -2.75 -8.60 8.25
N GLN A 372 -2.12 -8.09 9.30
CA GLN A 372 -1.13 -7.02 9.20
C GLN A 372 0.09 -7.43 8.37
N THR A 373 0.52 -8.68 8.48
CA THR A 373 1.72 -9.18 7.77
C THR A 373 1.44 -9.53 6.31
N ASN A 374 0.37 -10.27 6.04
CA ASN A 374 0.08 -10.83 4.72
C ASN A 374 -0.78 -9.89 3.85
N PHE A 375 -1.56 -9.01 4.47
CA PHE A 375 -2.53 -8.11 3.80
C PHE A 375 -2.33 -6.64 4.20
N ALA A 376 -1.09 -6.24 4.53
CA ALA A 376 -0.73 -4.91 5.03
C ALA A 376 -1.30 -3.75 4.20
N GLY A 377 -1.28 -3.86 2.87
CA GLY A 377 -1.81 -2.83 1.96
C GLY A 377 -3.33 -2.71 2.03
N ASP A 378 -4.04 -3.84 2.03
CA ASP A 378 -5.50 -3.85 2.17
C ASP A 378 -5.93 -3.33 3.54
N LEU A 379 -5.21 -3.70 4.60
CA LEU A 379 -5.51 -3.25 5.97
C LEU A 379 -5.27 -1.74 6.16
N ARG A 380 -4.17 -1.20 5.61
CA ARG A 380 -3.91 0.26 5.62
C ARG A 380 -5.02 1.02 4.89
N ALA A 381 -5.44 0.54 3.72
CA ALA A 381 -6.54 1.14 2.97
C ALA A 381 -7.87 1.12 3.74
N ILE A 382 -8.16 0.00 4.41
CA ILE A 382 -9.35 -0.15 5.27
C ILE A 382 -9.29 0.88 6.42
N LEU A 383 -8.21 0.89 7.20
CA LEU A 383 -8.07 1.78 8.36
C LEU A 383 -8.09 3.26 7.95
N LYS A 384 -7.43 3.63 6.85
CA LYS A 384 -7.47 4.99 6.31
C LYS A 384 -8.89 5.42 5.97
N SER A 385 -9.69 4.53 5.37
CA SER A 385 -11.10 4.79 5.07
C SER A 385 -11.93 4.94 6.35
N VAL A 386 -11.70 4.06 7.34
CA VAL A 386 -12.37 4.11 8.66
C VAL A 386 -12.07 5.43 9.36
N PHE A 387 -10.79 5.81 9.49
CA PHE A 387 -10.40 7.04 10.16
C PHE A 387 -10.96 8.28 9.45
N LYS A 388 -10.97 8.30 8.11
CA LYS A 388 -11.59 9.39 7.35
C LYS A 388 -13.10 9.52 7.61
N MET A 389 -13.82 8.40 7.72
CA MET A 389 -15.26 8.42 7.99
C MET A 389 -15.58 8.78 9.45
N VAL A 390 -14.77 8.29 10.40
CA VAL A 390 -14.98 8.56 11.83
C VAL A 390 -14.69 10.02 12.15
N THR A 391 -13.64 10.60 11.56
CA THR A 391 -13.33 12.03 11.67
C THR A 391 -14.41 12.90 11.01
N SER A 392 -14.88 12.54 9.81
CA SER A 392 -15.91 13.34 9.10
C SER A 392 -17.29 13.31 9.76
N ARG A 393 -17.66 12.22 10.45
CA ARG A 393 -18.96 12.11 11.16
C ARG A 393 -19.13 13.12 12.30
N MET A 394 -18.03 13.74 12.77
CA MET A 394 -18.07 14.70 13.86
C MET A 394 -18.09 16.16 13.39
N GLU A 395 -17.61 16.47 12.18
CA GLU A 395 -17.72 17.81 11.59
C GLU A 395 -19.18 18.21 11.32
N ASP A 396 -20.09 17.24 11.16
CA ASP A 396 -21.53 17.47 10.92
C ASP A 396 -22.35 17.78 12.20
N LEU A 397 -21.73 17.81 13.40
CA LEU A 397 -22.41 18.07 14.67
C LEU A 397 -22.06 19.40 15.35
N GLU A 398 -21.17 20.21 14.78
CA GLU A 398 -20.85 21.53 15.31
C GLU A 398 -21.63 22.64 14.58
N VAL A 399 -22.69 23.13 15.23
CA VAL A 399 -23.37 24.39 14.88
C VAL A 399 -22.44 25.57 15.23
N PRO A 400 -22.28 26.58 14.37
CA PRO A 400 -21.42 27.71 14.66
C PRO A 400 -22.11 28.68 15.62
N ASP A 401 -21.51 28.92 16.79
CA ASP A 401 -21.81 30.12 17.57
C ASP A 401 -20.59 31.06 17.58
N THR A 402 -20.92 32.31 17.29
CA THR A 402 -20.07 33.48 17.21
C THR A 402 -19.53 33.90 18.57
N GLY A 403 -18.25 34.27 18.64
CA GLY A 403 -17.74 35.04 19.78
C GLY A 403 -16.23 35.00 19.96
N GLN A 404 -15.57 36.06 19.49
CA GLN A 404 -14.13 36.32 19.62
C GLN A 404 -13.68 36.39 21.09
N VAL A 405 -12.49 35.84 21.40
CA VAL A 405 -11.46 36.52 22.23
C VAL A 405 -10.07 36.05 21.75
N GLU A 406 -9.24 37.01 21.34
CA GLU A 406 -7.80 36.86 21.07
C GLU A 406 -6.99 36.68 22.36
N VAL A 407 -6.00 35.78 22.37
CA VAL A 407 -4.65 36.06 22.94
C VAL A 407 -3.64 35.23 22.15
N GLY A 408 -2.70 35.90 21.46
CA GLY A 408 -1.56 35.25 20.80
C GLY A 408 -0.32 35.24 21.67
N VAL A 409 0.58 34.24 21.48
CA VAL A 409 2.04 34.38 21.60
C VAL A 409 2.72 33.40 20.65
N ALA A 410 3.85 33.85 20.11
CA ALA A 410 4.55 33.40 18.92
C ALA A 410 5.43 32.13 19.03
N ALA A 411 5.88 31.71 17.84
CA ALA A 411 6.88 30.69 17.55
C ALA A 411 8.23 30.89 18.26
N THR A 412 8.88 29.78 18.63
CA THR A 412 10.32 29.56 18.35
C THR A 412 10.72 28.10 18.54
N ALA A 413 11.47 27.59 17.57
CA ALA A 413 12.30 26.40 17.71
C ALA A 413 13.50 26.71 18.62
N LEU A 414 13.94 25.75 19.46
CA LEU A 414 15.33 25.73 19.90
C LEU A 414 15.87 24.33 20.23
N ARG A 415 17.16 24.22 19.93
CA ARG A 415 18.12 23.13 20.10
C ARG A 415 18.35 22.78 21.58
N VAL A 416 18.91 21.61 21.82
CA VAL A 416 19.58 21.27 23.09
C VAL A 416 21.05 20.93 22.81
N ALA A 417 21.95 21.70 23.42
CA ALA A 417 23.35 21.36 23.66
C ALA A 417 23.48 20.71 25.06
N ASP A 418 24.57 19.98 25.28
CA ASP A 418 24.98 19.31 26.53
C ASP A 418 24.48 17.86 26.74
N CYS A 419 25.08 16.96 25.95
CA CYS A 419 24.92 15.51 26.03
C CYS A 419 25.77 14.89 27.17
N ALA A 420 25.11 14.19 28.09
CA ALA A 420 25.70 13.53 29.25
C ALA A 420 26.21 12.08 28.97
N LEU A 421 26.86 11.84 27.83
CA LEU A 421 27.55 10.57 27.55
C LEU A 421 29.06 10.72 27.72
N CYS A 422 29.51 11.01 28.94
CA CYS A 422 30.94 10.95 29.30
C CYS A 422 31.13 10.38 30.70
N SER A 423 30.88 9.08 30.87
CA SER A 423 31.63 8.26 31.85
C SER A 423 31.45 6.75 31.58
N HIS A 424 32.51 6.17 31.02
CA HIS A 424 32.93 4.76 30.97
C HIS A 424 32.24 3.74 30.02
N SER A 425 32.88 3.63 28.85
CA SER A 425 33.48 2.43 28.20
C SER A 425 33.00 1.01 28.55
N ARG A 426 32.53 0.31 27.51
CA ARG A 426 33.03 -1.02 27.09
C ARG A 426 32.96 -1.18 25.56
N GLU A 427 33.93 -1.94 25.04
CA GLU A 427 34.46 -1.97 23.69
C GLU A 427 33.53 -2.41 22.53
N GLY A 428 33.84 -1.89 21.33
CA GLY A 428 33.65 -2.61 20.05
C GLY A 428 32.78 -1.92 18.99
N ALA A 429 33.20 -0.80 18.39
CA ALA A 429 32.51 -0.24 17.22
C ALA A 429 32.76 -1.10 15.97
N LEU A 430 31.75 -1.84 15.51
CA LEU A 430 31.74 -2.52 14.22
C LEU A 430 31.60 -1.47 13.10
N VAL A 431 32.40 -1.59 12.04
CA VAL A 431 32.31 -0.69 10.87
C VAL A 431 31.02 -0.99 10.08
N PRO A 432 30.26 0.02 9.64
CA PRO A 432 29.09 -0.20 8.78
C PRO A 432 29.45 -0.98 7.51
N PRO A 433 28.60 -1.91 7.05
CA PRO A 433 28.89 -2.69 5.84
C PRO A 433 28.86 -1.81 4.59
N ASP A 434 29.74 -2.11 3.65
CA ASP A 434 29.70 -1.52 2.31
C ASP A 434 28.40 -1.87 1.62
N TRP A 435 27.79 -0.87 0.99
CA TRP A 435 26.56 -1.08 0.23
C TRP A 435 26.88 -1.71 -1.12
N VAL A 436 26.10 -2.73 -1.46
CA VAL A 436 26.16 -3.29 -2.81
C VAL A 436 25.71 -2.20 -3.80
N PRO A 437 26.48 -1.92 -4.87
CA PRO A 437 26.07 -0.96 -5.89
C PRO A 437 24.80 -1.43 -6.60
N ASP A 438 23.85 -0.52 -6.85
CA ASP A 438 22.56 -0.83 -7.49
C ASP A 438 22.70 -1.47 -8.87
N SER A 439 23.75 -1.12 -9.61
CA SER A 439 24.07 -1.66 -10.94
C SER A 439 24.42 -3.15 -10.93
N THR A 440 24.81 -3.71 -9.78
CA THR A 440 25.20 -5.12 -9.65
C THR A 440 24.05 -6.02 -9.21
N CYS A 441 22.86 -5.47 -8.97
CA CYS A 441 21.71 -6.20 -8.42
C CYS A 441 20.41 -5.93 -9.19
N SER A 442 20.04 -6.86 -10.09
CA SER A 442 18.79 -6.82 -10.86
C SER A 442 17.60 -7.50 -10.17
N ARG A 443 17.82 -8.23 -9.08
CA ARG A 443 16.79 -9.02 -8.38
C ARG A 443 16.94 -8.88 -6.86
N CYS A 444 15.84 -8.92 -6.13
CA CYS A 444 15.87 -8.87 -4.66
C CYS A 444 16.75 -9.99 -4.09
N MET A 445 17.69 -9.66 -3.20
CA MET A 445 18.63 -10.63 -2.62
C MET A 445 18.00 -11.58 -1.59
N ALA A 446 16.68 -11.48 -1.34
CA ALA A 446 15.93 -12.40 -0.50
C ALA A 446 14.90 -13.21 -1.32
N CYS A 447 13.93 -12.54 -1.95
CA CYS A 447 12.87 -13.23 -2.69
C CYS A 447 13.21 -13.55 -4.15
N HIS A 448 14.38 -13.11 -4.63
CA HIS A 448 14.85 -13.29 -6.01
C HIS A 448 13.90 -12.79 -7.10
N VAL A 449 12.91 -11.95 -6.76
CA VAL A 449 12.03 -11.33 -7.75
C VAL A 449 12.75 -10.12 -8.37
N PRO A 450 12.69 -9.92 -9.71
CA PRO A 450 13.32 -8.78 -10.38
C PRO A 450 12.88 -7.43 -9.81
N PHE A 451 13.83 -6.50 -9.74
CA PHE A 451 13.53 -5.11 -9.49
C PHE A 451 12.96 -4.47 -10.75
N THR A 452 11.96 -3.62 -10.55
CA THR A 452 11.30 -2.85 -11.62
C THR A 452 11.21 -1.40 -11.18
N PHE A 453 10.72 -0.52 -12.04
CA PHE A 453 10.45 0.86 -11.63
C PHE A 453 9.40 0.97 -10.51
N LEU A 454 8.44 0.04 -10.46
CA LEU A 454 7.45 -0.07 -9.39
C LEU A 454 7.98 -0.84 -8.18
N ARG A 455 8.83 -1.85 -8.39
CA ARG A 455 9.51 -2.59 -7.31
C ARG A 455 10.90 -2.01 -7.11
N ARG A 456 10.97 -0.91 -6.35
CA ARG A 456 12.22 -0.17 -6.06
C ARG A 456 13.20 -0.97 -5.21
N ARG A 457 14.48 -0.63 -5.37
CA ARG A 457 15.62 -1.16 -4.59
C ARG A 457 15.73 -0.47 -3.24
N HIS A 458 16.03 -1.23 -2.20
CA HIS A 458 16.29 -0.70 -0.87
C HIS A 458 17.49 -1.40 -0.21
N HIS A 459 18.44 -0.63 0.29
CA HIS A 459 19.56 -1.17 1.06
C HIS A 459 19.17 -1.47 2.51
N CYS A 460 19.58 -2.62 3.01
CA CYS A 460 19.58 -2.89 4.44
C CYS A 460 20.75 -2.16 5.10
N ARG A 461 20.49 -1.31 6.10
CA ARG A 461 21.55 -0.58 6.82
C ARG A 461 22.37 -1.48 7.75
N SER A 462 21.91 -2.71 8.01
CA SER A 462 22.61 -3.70 8.84
C SER A 462 23.54 -4.63 8.04
N CYS A 463 23.21 -4.99 6.79
CA CYS A 463 24.04 -5.91 5.98
C CYS A 463 24.47 -5.37 4.60
N GLY A 464 24.08 -4.16 4.21
CA GLY A 464 24.50 -3.51 2.96
C GLY A 464 23.87 -4.08 1.68
N LYS A 465 23.14 -5.19 1.75
CA LYS A 465 22.49 -5.86 0.61
C LYS A 465 21.21 -5.16 0.15
N ILE A 466 20.78 -5.45 -1.09
CA ILE A 466 19.63 -4.82 -1.77
C ILE A 466 18.39 -5.73 -1.75
N PHE A 467 17.25 -5.16 -1.33
CA PHE A 467 15.98 -5.85 -1.15
C PHE A 467 14.81 -5.03 -1.73
N CYS A 468 13.67 -5.68 -1.99
CA CYS A 468 12.41 -4.98 -2.28
C CYS A 468 11.75 -4.49 -0.99
N SER A 469 10.72 -3.64 -1.12
CA SER A 469 10.02 -3.06 0.03
C SER A 469 9.53 -4.15 1.01
N ARG A 470 8.96 -5.23 0.47
CA ARG A 470 8.47 -6.38 1.26
C ARG A 470 9.58 -7.10 2.04
N CYS A 471 10.76 -7.29 1.46
CA CYS A 471 11.88 -7.99 2.12
C CYS A 471 12.71 -7.07 3.04
N SER A 472 12.36 -5.79 3.11
CA SER A 472 13.03 -4.77 3.93
C SER A 472 12.05 -3.81 4.59
N SER A 473 10.91 -4.34 5.03
CA SER A 473 9.82 -3.56 5.62
C SER A 473 10.07 -3.08 7.05
N HIS A 474 11.17 -3.51 7.68
CA HIS A 474 11.47 -3.20 9.08
C HIS A 474 12.36 -1.96 9.22
N LEU A 475 12.13 -1.20 10.29
CA LEU A 475 13.00 -0.12 10.76
C LEU A 475 13.56 -0.52 12.13
N ALA A 476 14.86 -0.35 12.33
CA ALA A 476 15.49 -0.62 13.62
C ALA A 476 16.65 0.36 13.87
N PRO A 477 16.88 0.78 15.11
CA PRO A 477 18.08 1.53 15.44
C PRO A 477 19.31 0.61 15.31
N LEU A 478 20.41 1.14 14.79
CA LEU A 478 21.70 0.46 14.72
C LEU A 478 22.75 1.26 15.51
N PRO A 479 22.69 1.26 16.87
CA PRO A 479 23.62 2.03 17.69
C PRO A 479 25.08 1.64 17.46
N HIS A 480 25.34 0.36 17.18
CA HIS A 480 26.66 -0.17 16.82
C HIS A 480 27.24 0.44 15.54
N PHE A 481 26.38 0.94 14.63
CA PHE A 481 26.77 1.68 13.42
C PHE A 481 26.56 3.20 13.54
N LYS A 482 26.44 3.73 14.76
CA LYS A 482 26.18 5.16 15.02
C LYS A 482 24.92 5.68 14.33
N GLN A 483 23.93 4.81 14.12
CA GLN A 483 22.60 5.16 13.62
C GLN A 483 21.56 4.96 14.73
N PRO A 484 21.47 5.88 15.70
CA PRO A 484 20.56 5.75 16.84
C PRO A 484 19.08 5.93 16.46
N LYS A 485 18.80 6.56 15.31
CA LYS A 485 17.45 6.66 14.74
C LYS A 485 17.10 5.36 14.01
N PRO A 486 15.83 4.92 14.03
CA PRO A 486 15.41 3.75 13.26
C PRO A 486 15.72 3.89 11.77
N VAL A 487 16.45 2.92 11.22
CA VAL A 487 16.83 2.83 9.81
C VAL A 487 16.37 1.52 9.20
N ARG A 488 16.20 1.51 7.88
CA ARG A 488 15.67 0.34 7.16
C ARG A 488 16.61 -0.86 7.23
N VAL A 489 16.06 -2.01 7.63
CA VAL A 489 16.77 -3.28 7.67
C VAL A 489 15.97 -4.37 6.96
N CYS A 490 16.65 -5.37 6.41
CA CYS A 490 15.96 -6.52 5.82
C CYS A 490 15.35 -7.40 6.90
N THR A 491 14.33 -8.18 6.54
CA THR A 491 13.66 -9.11 7.46
C THR A 491 14.65 -10.02 8.17
N HIS A 492 15.66 -10.54 7.46
CA HIS A 492 16.68 -11.40 8.05
C HIS A 492 17.53 -10.69 9.11
N CYS A 493 18.02 -9.46 8.85
CA CYS A 493 18.78 -8.70 9.83
C CYS A 493 17.94 -8.32 11.04
N TYR A 494 16.68 -7.97 10.81
CA TYR A 494 15.72 -7.66 11.86
C TYR A 494 15.47 -8.85 12.80
N THR A 495 15.29 -10.05 12.25
CA THR A 495 14.99 -11.25 13.04
C THR A 495 16.22 -11.88 13.69
N THR A 496 17.41 -11.72 13.11
CA THR A 496 18.59 -12.54 13.45
C THR A 496 19.70 -11.75 14.16
N HIS A 497 19.83 -10.45 13.88
CA HIS A 497 20.99 -9.66 14.30
C HIS A 497 20.63 -8.47 15.19
N LEU A 498 19.34 -8.20 15.35
CA LEU A 498 18.86 -7.14 16.21
C LEU A 498 18.25 -7.76 17.47
N PRO A 499 18.64 -7.27 18.66
CA PRO A 499 18.12 -7.79 19.90
C PRO A 499 16.60 -7.59 19.90
N SER A 500 15.87 -8.70 20.10
CA SER A 500 14.47 -8.68 20.46
C SER A 500 14.33 -7.73 21.63
N THR A 501 13.55 -6.66 21.51
CA THR A 501 13.26 -5.79 22.65
C THR A 501 12.39 -6.55 23.65
N SER A 502 12.99 -7.25 24.60
CA SER A 502 12.45 -7.74 25.88
C SER A 502 13.57 -8.48 26.64
N LYS A 503 13.91 -8.29 27.93
CA LYS A 503 13.37 -7.62 29.12
C LYS A 503 14.55 -7.37 30.10
N ASN A 504 14.33 -6.48 31.06
CA ASN A 504 15.28 -5.92 32.03
C ASN A 504 16.00 -6.90 32.98
N ALA A 505 17.14 -6.38 33.44
CA ALA A 505 17.98 -6.72 34.59
C ALA A 505 17.34 -7.44 35.79
N ASN A 506 18.14 -8.36 36.32
CA ASN A 506 18.23 -8.93 37.68
C ASN A 506 17.34 -8.32 38.79
N CYS A 507 16.62 -9.20 39.47
CA CYS A 507 16.44 -9.30 40.93
C CYS A 507 16.23 -10.80 41.20
N SER A 508 16.95 -11.53 42.06
CA SER A 508 17.99 -11.23 43.05
C SER A 508 18.94 -12.43 43.13
#